data_AF-E5VL43-F1
#
_entry.id   AF-E5VL43-F1
#
_cell.length_a   1.000
_cell.length_b   1.000
_cell.length_c   1.000
_cell.angle_alpha   90.00
_cell.angle_beta   90.00
_cell.angle_gamma   90.00
#
_symmetry.space_group_name_H-M   'P 1'
#
loop_
_entity.id
_entity.type
_entity.pdbx_description
1 polymer ?
#
loop_
_entity_poly.entity_id
_entity_poly.type
_entity_poly.pdbx_seq_one_letter_code
_entity_poly.pdbx_strand_id
1 'polypeptide(L)'
;MVRFNVRNVLTMEIFRQKGSDMEEKHQTLKELPVSERPYEKCEKNGTAMLSDAELLAVILRSGTKDQTAIDLATKVLSIDPFYEGILGICHTSREELQKIPGIGKVKAMQILCIAELSKRLASAKVEDKISFHSPASIADYYMERMRHLSREEMILIFLMERIKL
;
A
#
# COMPACT_ATOMS: atom_id res chain seq x y z
N MET A 1 10.55 4.71 54.67
CA MET A 1 9.09 4.89 54.81
C MET A 1 8.66 6.02 53.88
N VAL A 2 8.35 5.71 52.63
CA VAL A 2 7.96 6.70 51.62
C VAL A 2 6.43 6.83 51.66
N ARG A 3 5.93 8.01 52.04
CA ARG A 3 4.49 8.33 52.08
C ARG A 3 3.96 8.39 50.64
N PHE A 4 3.17 7.40 50.23
CA PHE A 4 2.38 7.48 49.00
C PHE A 4 1.25 8.49 49.19
N ASN A 5 1.20 9.50 48.32
CA ASN A 5 0.19 10.55 48.34
C ASN A 5 -1.11 10.05 47.69
N VAL A 6 -2.12 9.77 48.52
CA VAL A 6 -3.44 9.22 48.13
C VAL A 6 -4.20 10.10 47.12
N ARG A 7 -3.85 11.38 46.98
CA ARG A 7 -4.48 12.30 46.01
C ARG A 7 -4.15 11.98 44.53
N ASN A 8 -3.03 11.33 44.24
CA ASN A 8 -2.64 10.97 42.88
C ASN A 8 -3.30 9.68 42.38
N VAL A 9 -3.71 8.80 43.30
CA VAL A 9 -4.39 7.54 42.94
C VAL A 9 -5.85 7.83 42.58
N LEU A 10 -6.52 8.68 43.36
CA LEU A 10 -7.91 9.07 43.10
C LEU A 10 -8.09 9.84 41.79
N THR A 11 -7.13 10.68 41.39
CA THR A 11 -7.17 11.40 40.11
C THR A 11 -6.99 10.46 38.93
N MET A 12 -6.17 9.43 39.04
CA MET A 12 -6.00 8.40 38.00
C MET A 12 -7.22 7.48 37.89
N GLU A 13 -7.89 7.15 39.00
CA GLU A 13 -9.14 6.38 38.98
C GLU A 13 -10.32 7.16 38.41
N ILE A 14 -10.42 8.47 38.71
CA ILE A 14 -11.44 9.35 38.11
C ILE A 14 -11.19 9.53 36.60
N PHE A 15 -9.93 9.63 36.15
CA PHE A 15 -9.61 9.63 34.71
C PHE A 15 -9.87 8.28 34.03
N ARG A 16 -9.69 7.16 34.76
CA ARG A 16 -9.95 5.81 34.25
C ARG A 16 -11.44 5.45 34.20
N GLN A 17 -12.29 6.09 35.01
CA GLN A 17 -13.75 5.89 34.98
C GLN A 17 -14.49 6.80 33.98
N LYS A 18 -13.84 7.82 33.41
CA LYS A 18 -14.45 8.73 32.41
C LYS A 18 -14.14 8.36 30.95
N GLY A 19 -13.52 7.20 30.72
CA GLY A 19 -13.21 6.67 29.39
C GLY A 19 -14.18 5.61 28.87
N SER A 20 -15.30 5.35 29.56
CA SER A 20 -16.37 4.49 29.05
C SER A 20 -17.33 5.31 28.19
N ASP A 21 -17.45 4.91 26.93
CA ASP A 21 -18.47 5.32 25.95
C ASP A 21 -18.25 6.69 25.26
N MET A 22 -17.10 6.85 24.61
CA MET A 22 -17.10 7.54 23.31
C MET A 22 -17.32 6.48 22.24
N GLU A 23 -18.55 6.34 21.76
CA GLU A 23 -18.77 5.76 20.43
C GLU A 23 -17.91 6.57 19.45
N GLU A 24 -16.78 6.01 19.00
CA GLU A 24 -16.05 6.52 17.85
C GLU A 24 -17.01 6.47 16.67
N LYS A 25 -17.70 7.58 16.42
CA LYS A 25 -18.63 7.73 15.32
C LYS A 25 -17.82 7.70 14.04
N HIS A 26 -17.68 6.51 13.47
CA HIS A 26 -16.85 6.30 12.31
C HIS A 26 -17.52 6.90 11.08
N GLN A 27 -16.94 7.97 10.55
CA GLN A 27 -17.48 8.73 9.43
C GLN A 27 -17.47 7.84 8.17
N THR A 28 -18.63 7.61 7.55
CA THR A 28 -18.65 6.88 6.28
C THR A 28 -18.10 7.74 5.14
N LEU A 29 -17.61 7.15 4.04
CA LEU A 29 -17.16 7.95 2.86
C LEU A 29 -18.24 8.93 2.36
N LYS A 30 -19.51 8.60 2.56
CA LYS A 30 -20.65 9.45 2.17
C LYS A 30 -20.79 10.69 3.05
N GLU A 31 -20.18 10.70 4.23
CA GLU A 31 -20.20 11.82 5.16
C GLU A 31 -19.04 12.80 4.93
N LEU A 32 -18.04 12.42 4.12
CA LEU A 32 -17.04 13.35 3.62
C LEU A 32 -17.70 14.37 2.67
N PRO A 33 -17.25 15.64 2.68
CA PRO A 33 -17.60 16.60 1.65
C PRO A 33 -17.35 16.00 0.27
N VAL A 34 -18.26 16.23 -0.68
CA VAL A 34 -18.16 15.64 -2.03
C VAL A 34 -16.80 15.91 -2.68
N SER A 35 -16.20 17.08 -2.42
CA SER A 35 -14.88 17.45 -2.92
C SER A 35 -13.72 16.63 -2.34
N GLU A 36 -13.90 16.04 -1.16
CA GLU A 36 -12.89 15.25 -0.43
C GLU A 36 -13.09 13.74 -0.65
N ARG A 37 -14.18 13.34 -1.31
CA ARG A 37 -14.40 11.93 -1.62
C ARG A 37 -13.47 11.52 -2.76
N PRO A 38 -12.72 10.41 -2.63
CA PRO A 38 -11.68 10.06 -3.60
C PRO A 38 -12.17 9.95 -5.04
N TYR A 39 -13.37 9.40 -5.26
CA TYR A 39 -13.91 9.21 -6.61
C TYR A 39 -14.26 10.54 -7.26
N GLU A 40 -15.03 11.38 -6.58
CA GLU A 40 -15.45 12.69 -7.06
C GLU A 40 -14.27 13.67 -7.18
N LYS A 41 -13.29 13.59 -6.27
CA LYS A 41 -12.02 14.32 -6.37
C LYS A 41 -11.22 13.90 -7.61
N CYS A 42 -11.16 12.60 -7.90
CA CYS A 42 -10.52 12.05 -9.09
C CYS A 42 -11.20 12.50 -10.38
N GLU A 43 -12.53 12.44 -10.42
CA GLU A 43 -13.31 12.88 -11.57
C GLU A 43 -13.11 14.36 -11.87
N LYS A 44 -13.08 15.21 -10.84
CA LYS A 44 -12.95 16.67 -10.99
C LYS A 44 -11.53 17.13 -11.29
N ASN A 45 -10.54 16.58 -10.59
CA ASN A 45 -9.18 17.12 -10.55
C ASN A 45 -8.13 16.17 -11.18
N GLY A 46 -8.54 14.97 -11.60
CA GLY A 46 -7.66 13.94 -12.13
C GLY A 46 -6.93 13.12 -11.05
N THR A 47 -6.35 12.00 -11.47
CA THR A 47 -5.64 11.05 -10.59
C THR A 47 -4.42 11.65 -9.91
N ALA A 48 -3.77 12.66 -10.50
CA ALA A 48 -2.57 13.29 -9.95
C ALA A 48 -2.80 14.09 -8.65
N MET A 49 -4.06 14.42 -8.32
CA MET A 49 -4.41 15.13 -7.09
C MET A 49 -4.76 14.22 -5.92
N LEU A 50 -4.70 12.91 -6.14
CA LEU A 50 -4.98 11.92 -5.10
C LEU A 50 -3.66 11.51 -4.44
N SER A 51 -3.70 11.38 -3.12
CA SER A 51 -2.69 10.65 -2.37
C SER A 51 -2.72 9.16 -2.73
N ASP A 52 -1.65 8.43 -2.41
CA ASP A 52 -1.59 6.97 -2.61
C ASP A 52 -2.75 6.23 -1.95
N ALA A 53 -3.14 6.66 -0.74
CA ALA A 53 -4.28 6.10 -0.02
C ALA A 53 -5.60 6.38 -0.75
N GLU A 54 -5.78 7.58 -1.29
CA GLU A 54 -6.97 7.92 -2.09
C GLU A 54 -7.01 7.16 -3.42
N LEU A 55 -5.87 7.04 -4.12
CA LEU A 55 -5.77 6.24 -5.35
C LEU A 55 -6.20 4.80 -5.11
N LEU A 56 -5.66 4.19 -4.05
CA LEU A 56 -6.01 2.82 -3.70
C LEU A 56 -7.46 2.73 -3.22
N ALA A 57 -7.96 3.71 -2.46
CA ALA A 57 -9.36 3.74 -2.02
C ALA A 57 -10.36 3.77 -3.18
N VAL A 58 -10.06 4.51 -4.25
CA VAL A 58 -10.86 4.51 -5.50
C VAL A 58 -10.95 3.09 -6.08
N ILE A 59 -9.83 2.35 -6.10
CA ILE A 59 -9.79 0.99 -6.66
C ILE A 59 -10.50 -0.02 -5.75
N LEU A 60 -10.36 0.13 -4.43
CA LEU A 60 -11.06 -0.70 -3.45
C LEU A 60 -12.58 -0.44 -3.43
N ARG A 61 -13.02 0.73 -3.91
CA ARG A 61 -14.40 1.22 -4.06
C ARG A 61 -15.21 1.39 -2.77
N SER A 62 -14.99 0.55 -1.77
CA SER A 62 -15.77 0.56 -0.53
C SER A 62 -14.93 0.18 0.69
N GLY A 63 -15.35 0.71 1.83
CA GLY A 63 -14.87 0.35 3.14
C GLY A 63 -15.52 -0.91 3.69
N THR A 64 -15.49 -1.06 5.01
CA THR A 64 -16.36 -1.95 5.79
C THR A 64 -17.44 -1.12 6.49
N LYS A 65 -18.18 -1.74 7.42
CA LYS A 65 -19.09 -1.02 8.32
C LYS A 65 -18.33 -0.04 9.23
N ASP A 66 -17.13 -0.44 9.66
CA ASP A 66 -16.36 0.23 10.72
C ASP A 66 -15.09 0.90 10.20
N GLN A 67 -14.85 0.87 8.88
CA GLN A 67 -13.66 1.43 8.24
C GLN A 67 -13.99 2.05 6.90
N THR A 68 -13.49 3.24 6.60
CA THR A 68 -13.61 3.82 5.26
C THR A 68 -12.73 3.08 4.24
N ALA A 69 -12.98 3.29 2.94
CA ALA A 69 -12.09 2.79 1.89
C ALA A 69 -10.68 3.41 1.99
N ILE A 70 -10.59 4.65 2.48
CA ILE A 70 -9.31 5.34 2.74
C ILE A 70 -8.59 4.66 3.91
N ASP A 71 -9.30 4.35 5.01
CA ASP A 71 -8.67 3.66 6.15
C ASP A 71 -8.16 2.26 5.77
N LEU A 72 -8.93 1.53 4.95
CA LEU A 72 -8.47 0.25 4.42
C LEU A 72 -7.24 0.43 3.53
N ALA A 73 -7.24 1.42 2.64
CA ALA A 73 -6.11 1.71 1.77
C ALA A 73 -4.84 2.09 2.57
N THR A 74 -4.98 2.93 3.60
CA THR A 74 -3.87 3.28 4.50
C THR A 74 -3.29 2.05 5.19
N LYS A 75 -4.15 1.15 5.70
CA LYS A 75 -3.68 -0.13 6.30
C LYS A 75 -2.95 -1.01 5.30
N VAL A 76 -3.40 -1.06 4.05
CA VAL A 76 -2.72 -1.83 2.99
C VAL A 76 -1.36 -1.21 2.67
N LEU A 77 -1.25 0.11 2.60
CA LEU A 77 0.01 0.82 2.32
C LEU A 77 1.04 0.73 3.47
N SER A 78 0.62 0.30 4.65
CA SER A 78 1.48 0.09 5.82
C SER A 78 1.60 -1.39 6.21
N ILE A 79 1.28 -2.32 5.30
CA ILE A 79 1.26 -3.75 5.59
C ILE A 79 2.65 -4.36 5.76
N ASP A 80 3.63 -3.85 5.01
CA ASP A 80 5.00 -4.36 5.03
C ASP A 80 5.84 -3.56 6.04
N PRO A 81 6.56 -4.23 6.96
CA PRO A 81 7.33 -3.54 8.00
C PRO A 81 8.66 -2.95 7.50
N PHE A 82 9.11 -3.31 6.29
CA PHE A 82 10.38 -2.87 5.72
C PHE A 82 10.20 -1.86 4.58
N TYR A 83 9.08 -1.94 3.86
CA TYR A 83 8.78 -1.11 2.71
C TYR A 83 7.49 -0.30 2.91
N GLU A 84 7.60 1.02 2.89
CA GLU A 84 6.44 1.90 2.99
C GLU A 84 5.68 2.04 1.67
N GLY A 85 4.38 2.28 1.75
CA GLY A 85 3.55 2.71 0.64
C GLY A 85 3.35 1.64 -0.44
N ILE A 86 3.31 2.08 -1.70
CA ILE A 86 3.03 1.23 -2.86
C ILE A 86 4.09 0.13 -3.03
N LEU A 87 5.34 0.40 -2.65
CA LEU A 87 6.41 -0.59 -2.73
C LEU A 87 6.16 -1.77 -1.81
N GLY A 88 5.65 -1.56 -0.60
CA GLY A 88 5.31 -2.64 0.34
C GLY A 88 4.29 -3.62 -0.23
N ILE A 89 3.33 -3.12 -1.03
CA ILE A 89 2.35 -3.95 -1.72
C ILE A 89 3.02 -4.97 -2.65
N CYS A 90 4.12 -4.61 -3.32
CA CYS A 90 4.84 -5.50 -4.24
C CYS A 90 5.52 -6.69 -3.55
N HIS A 91 5.70 -6.64 -2.23
CA HIS A 91 6.34 -7.66 -1.40
C HIS A 91 5.36 -8.46 -0.53
N THR A 92 4.06 -8.16 -0.64
CA THR A 92 3.03 -8.76 0.20
C THR A 92 2.34 -9.94 -0.48
N SER A 93 2.08 -11.01 0.29
CA SER A 93 1.29 -12.15 -0.16
C SER A 93 -0.23 -11.91 -0.07
N ARG A 94 -1.01 -12.76 -0.75
CA ARG A 94 -2.47 -12.74 -0.63
C ARG A 94 -2.91 -12.98 0.82
N GLU A 95 -2.27 -13.91 1.50
CA GLU A 95 -2.59 -14.34 2.85
C GLU A 95 -2.37 -13.19 3.84
N GLU A 96 -1.30 -12.42 3.66
CA GLU A 96 -1.03 -11.22 4.47
C GLU A 96 -2.06 -10.12 4.23
N LEU A 97 -2.40 -9.83 2.96
CA LEU A 97 -3.46 -8.87 2.63
C LEU A 97 -4.79 -9.25 3.29
N GLN A 98 -5.12 -10.54 3.31
CA GLN A 98 -6.35 -11.04 3.91
C GLN A 98 -6.40 -10.99 5.44
N LYS A 99 -5.27 -10.73 6.11
CA LYS A 99 -5.26 -10.44 7.56
C LYS A 99 -5.88 -9.09 7.88
N ILE A 100 -5.96 -8.17 6.91
CA ILE A 100 -6.60 -6.86 7.10
C ILE A 100 -8.12 -7.04 7.06
N PRO A 101 -8.85 -6.75 8.16
CA PRO A 101 -10.30 -6.83 8.16
C PRO A 101 -10.89 -5.93 7.07
N GLY A 102 -11.74 -6.50 6.21
CA GLY A 102 -12.31 -5.77 5.07
C GLY A 102 -11.59 -5.99 3.73
N ILE A 103 -10.42 -6.65 3.73
CA ILE A 103 -9.72 -7.10 2.52
C ILE A 103 -10.00 -8.58 2.28
N GLY A 104 -11.11 -8.86 1.59
CA GLY A 104 -11.46 -10.21 1.17
C GLY A 104 -10.70 -10.68 -0.09
N LYS A 105 -11.06 -11.86 -0.60
CA LYS A 105 -10.46 -12.45 -1.81
C LYS A 105 -10.43 -11.49 -3.01
N VAL A 106 -11.52 -10.78 -3.26
CA VAL A 106 -11.63 -9.87 -4.41
C VAL A 106 -10.66 -8.69 -4.28
N LYS A 107 -10.70 -7.98 -3.15
CA LYS A 107 -9.82 -6.81 -2.91
C LYS A 107 -8.35 -7.21 -2.88
N ALA A 108 -8.00 -8.34 -2.27
CA ALA A 108 -6.63 -8.86 -2.29
C ALA A 108 -6.14 -9.13 -3.72
N MET A 109 -6.95 -9.77 -4.58
CA MET A 109 -6.58 -9.99 -5.97
C MET A 109 -6.44 -8.68 -6.75
N GLN A 110 -7.32 -7.70 -6.53
CA GLN A 110 -7.19 -6.38 -7.16
C GLN A 110 -5.84 -5.73 -6.82
N ILE A 111 -5.46 -5.75 -5.54
CA ILE A 111 -4.20 -5.20 -5.05
C ILE A 111 -2.99 -5.91 -5.71
N LEU A 112 -3.00 -7.24 -5.75
CA LEU A 112 -1.93 -8.02 -6.38
C LEU A 112 -1.83 -7.76 -7.89
N CYS A 113 -2.97 -7.61 -8.58
CA CYS A 113 -2.98 -7.23 -10.00
C CYS A 113 -2.37 -5.85 -10.24
N ILE A 114 -2.63 -4.87 -9.36
CA ILE A 114 -2.01 -3.54 -9.44
C ILE A 114 -0.51 -3.66 -9.23
N ALA A 115 -0.06 -4.40 -8.22
CA ALA A 115 1.37 -4.59 -7.97
C ALA A 115 2.10 -5.22 -9.17
N GLU A 116 1.50 -6.25 -9.78
CA GLU A 116 2.04 -6.88 -10.99
C GLU A 116 2.06 -5.92 -12.19
N LEU A 117 0.98 -5.14 -12.39
CA LEU A 117 0.95 -4.10 -13.43
C LEU A 117 2.04 -3.05 -13.21
N SER A 118 2.26 -2.61 -11.98
CA SER A 118 3.31 -1.67 -11.63
C SER A 118 4.71 -2.24 -11.94
N LYS A 119 4.97 -3.52 -11.61
CA LYS A 119 6.23 -4.21 -11.96
C LYS A 119 6.43 -4.27 -13.48
N ARG A 120 5.40 -4.60 -14.25
CA ARG A 120 5.45 -4.62 -15.72
C ARG A 120 5.67 -3.23 -16.30
N LEU A 121 5.01 -2.21 -15.76
CA LEU A 121 5.17 -0.83 -16.22
C LEU A 121 6.59 -0.31 -15.99
N ALA A 122 7.19 -0.62 -14.83
CA ALA A 122 8.57 -0.29 -14.53
C ALA A 122 9.54 -0.98 -15.51
N SER A 123 9.25 -2.23 -15.88
CA SER A 123 10.05 -3.01 -16.83
C SER A 123 9.85 -2.59 -18.30
N ALA A 124 8.66 -2.09 -18.66
CA ALA A 124 8.28 -1.78 -20.05
C ALA A 124 9.10 -0.64 -20.67
N LYS A 125 9.59 0.31 -19.88
CA LYS A 125 10.49 1.38 -20.39
C LYS A 125 11.84 0.85 -20.86
N VAL A 126 12.23 -0.32 -20.40
CA VAL A 126 13.52 -0.88 -20.78
C VAL A 126 13.43 -1.45 -22.20
N GLU A 127 12.31 -2.09 -22.58
CA GLU A 127 12.15 -2.80 -23.86
C GLU A 127 12.36 -1.93 -25.11
N ASP A 128 11.95 -0.66 -25.13
CA ASP A 128 12.09 0.22 -26.31
C ASP A 128 13.51 0.77 -26.55
N LYS A 129 14.48 0.47 -25.66
CA LYS A 129 15.87 0.95 -25.78
C LYS A 129 16.93 -0.06 -25.31
N ILE A 130 16.67 -1.37 -25.39
CA ILE A 130 17.68 -2.35 -24.98
C ILE A 130 18.72 -2.56 -26.08
N SER A 131 19.67 -1.64 -26.15
CA SER A 131 20.99 -1.96 -26.70
C SER A 131 21.79 -2.65 -25.60
N PHE A 132 21.89 -3.97 -25.64
CA PHE A 132 22.81 -4.75 -24.80
C PHE A 132 24.28 -4.55 -25.23
N HIS A 133 24.75 -3.30 -25.31
CA HIS A 133 26.12 -2.94 -25.71
C HIS A 133 27.06 -2.75 -24.53
N SER A 134 26.55 -2.78 -23.30
CA SER A 134 27.38 -2.71 -22.09
C SER A 134 26.84 -3.62 -20.99
N PRO A 135 27.70 -4.25 -20.18
CA PRO A 135 27.27 -5.02 -19.01
C PRO A 135 26.33 -4.27 -18.06
N ALA A 136 26.53 -2.95 -17.92
CA ALA A 136 25.67 -2.09 -17.09
C ALA A 136 24.23 -2.04 -17.63
N SER A 137 24.03 -1.85 -18.93
CA SER A 137 22.68 -1.85 -19.53
C SER A 137 21.94 -3.18 -19.35
N ILE A 138 22.69 -4.30 -19.40
CA ILE A 138 22.14 -5.64 -19.15
C ILE A 138 21.74 -5.76 -17.67
N ALA A 139 22.63 -5.35 -16.77
CA ALA A 139 22.38 -5.38 -15.34
C ALA A 139 21.15 -4.55 -14.98
N ASP A 140 21.06 -3.29 -15.42
CA ASP A 140 19.93 -2.39 -15.13
C ASP A 140 18.59 -2.98 -15.57
N TYR A 141 18.54 -3.62 -16.75
CA TYR A 141 17.33 -4.28 -17.25
C TYR A 141 16.86 -5.41 -16.33
N TYR A 142 17.76 -6.32 -15.99
CA TYR A 142 17.39 -7.46 -15.16
C TYR A 142 17.25 -7.06 -13.68
N MET A 143 17.95 -6.03 -13.22
CA MET A 143 17.86 -5.52 -11.85
C MET A 143 16.45 -5.06 -11.53
N GLU A 144 15.76 -4.38 -12.44
CA GLU A 144 14.38 -3.96 -12.19
C GLU A 144 13.43 -5.15 -12.03
N ARG A 145 13.65 -6.23 -12.79
CA ARG A 145 12.90 -7.48 -12.62
C ARG A 145 13.28 -8.23 -11.34
N MET A 146 14.55 -8.21 -10.97
CA MET A 146 15.10 -9.00 -9.86
C MET A 146 14.97 -8.34 -8.50
N ARG A 147 14.82 -7.00 -8.41
CA ARG A 147 14.79 -6.26 -7.14
C ARG A 147 13.65 -6.67 -6.19
N HIS A 148 12.60 -7.30 -6.71
CA HIS A 148 11.44 -7.71 -5.93
C HIS A 148 11.43 -9.21 -5.59
N LEU A 149 12.49 -9.95 -5.92
CA LEU A 149 12.59 -11.38 -5.61
C LEU A 149 12.93 -11.59 -4.13
N SER A 150 12.21 -12.49 -3.47
CA SER A 150 12.39 -12.82 -2.04
C SER A 150 13.49 -13.87 -1.79
N ARG A 151 14.16 -14.32 -2.85
CA ARG A 151 15.24 -15.31 -2.84
C ARG A 151 16.25 -14.96 -3.92
N GLU A 152 17.47 -15.44 -3.75
CA GLU A 152 18.51 -15.31 -4.77
C GLU A 152 18.12 -16.13 -6.01
N GLU A 153 18.06 -15.48 -7.16
CA GLU A 153 17.87 -16.12 -8.46
C GLU A 153 19.02 -15.71 -9.39
N MET A 154 19.67 -16.71 -10.00
CA MET A 154 20.74 -16.50 -10.98
C MET A 154 20.17 -16.59 -12.40
N ILE A 155 20.41 -15.57 -13.21
CA ILE A 155 20.05 -15.55 -14.62
C ILE A 155 21.32 -15.74 -15.47
N LEU A 156 21.34 -16.78 -16.30
CA LEU A 156 22.35 -16.96 -17.32
C LEU A 156 21.86 -16.39 -18.65
N ILE A 157 22.62 -15.47 -19.23
CA ILE A 157 22.28 -14.79 -20.49
C ILE A 157 23.33 -15.15 -21.53
N PHE A 158 22.88 -15.68 -22.67
CA PHE A 158 23.72 -15.92 -23.83
C PHE A 158 23.54 -14.77 -24.82
N LEU A 159 24.58 -13.93 -24.97
CA LEU A 159 24.58 -12.86 -25.96
C LEU A 159 25.25 -13.36 -27.25
N MET A 160 24.53 -13.31 -28.36
CA MET A 160 25.06 -13.59 -29.70
C MET A 160 25.34 -12.26 -30.39
N GLU A 161 26.50 -12.12 -31.05
CA GLU A 161 27.00 -10.88 -31.69
C GLU A 161 26.05 -10.24 -32.74
N ARG A 162 24.97 -10.92 -33.14
CA ARG A 162 24.10 -10.54 -34.27
C ARG A 162 22.61 -10.52 -33.93
N ILE A 163 22.24 -10.09 -32.73
CA ILE A 163 20.83 -9.80 -32.42
C ILE A 163 20.67 -8.29 -32.29
N LYS A 164 20.11 -7.66 -33.32
CA LYS A 164 19.33 -6.43 -33.13
C LYS A 164 17.95 -6.89 -32.67
N LEU A 165 17.63 -6.68 -31.40
CA LEU A 165 16.25 -6.72 -30.89
C LEU A 165 15.57 -5.40 -31.26
#